data_AF-A0A7X6AT03-F1
#
_entry.id   AF-A0A7X6AT03-F1
#
_cell.length_a   1.000
_cell.length_b   1.000
_cell.length_c   1.000
_cell.angle_alpha   90.00
_cell.angle_beta   90.00
_cell.angle_gamma   90.00
#
_symmetry.space_group_name_H-M   'P 1'
#
loop_
_entity.id
_entity.type
_entity.pdbx_description
1 polymer ?
#
loop_
_entity_poly.entity_id
_entity_poly.type
_entity_poly.pdbx_seq_one_letter_code
_entity_poly.pdbx_strand_id
1 'polypeptide(L)' 'MERLEAAGAVIVSRTGLHEFAYGFSSENDWFGPVRNPLDASLSPGGSSGGSAAAVGGGQVPVAIGTDTGGSVRVPAAL' A
#
# COMPACT_ATOMS: atom_id res chain seq x y z
N MET A 1 -13.71 -4.52 6.68
CA MET A 1 -13.91 -3.14 7.14
C MET A 1 -14.76 -3.10 8.40
N GLU A 2 -15.95 -3.73 8.42
CA GLU A 2 -16.87 -3.79 9.56
C GLU A 2 -16.23 -3.95 10.95
N ARG A 3 -15.26 -4.87 11.11
CA ARG A 3 -14.55 -5.09 12.38
C ARG A 3 -13.72 -3.89 12.85
N LEU A 4 -13.11 -3.16 11.92
CA LEU A 4 -12.32 -1.96 12.22
C LEU A 4 -13.24 -0.80 12.60
N GLU A 5 -14.32 -0.62 11.84
CA GLU A 5 -15.32 0.41 12.12
C GLU A 5 -16.01 0.17 13.48
N ALA A 6 -16.38 -1.08 13.76
CA ALA A 6 -16.94 -1.48 15.06
C ALA A 6 -15.96 -1.27 16.23
N ALA A 7 -14.64 -1.32 15.97
CA ALA A 7 -13.59 -1.01 16.94
C ALA A 7 -13.29 0.50 17.06
N GLY A 8 -14.00 1.37 16.33
CA GLY A 8 -13.83 2.82 16.35
C GLY A 8 -12.72 3.35 15.45
N ALA A 9 -12.22 2.56 14.49
CA ALA A 9 -11.25 3.04 13.51
C ALA A 9 -11.90 4.03 12.52
N VAL A 10 -11.14 5.05 12.12
CA VAL A 10 -11.54 6.01 11.08
C VAL A 10 -10.90 5.60 9.76
N ILE A 11 -11.72 5.36 8.72
CA ILE A 11 -11.23 5.06 7.37
C ILE A 11 -10.81 6.37 6.69
N VAL A 12 -9.49 6.54 6.51
CA VAL A 12 -8.92 7.78 5.98
C VAL A 12 -9.00 7.85 4.44
N SER A 13 -8.61 6.78 3.75
CA SER A 13 -8.52 6.77 2.28
C SER A 13 -8.46 5.34 1.71
N ARG A 14 -8.45 5.23 0.37
CA ARG A 14 -8.05 4.02 -0.35
C ARG A 14 -6.61 4.21 -0.86
N THR A 15 -5.78 3.19 -0.71
CA THR A 15 -4.37 3.23 -1.13
C THR A 15 -4.19 2.72 -2.56
N GLY A 16 -3.14 3.18 -3.22
CA GLY A 16 -2.74 2.70 -4.54
C GLY A 16 -2.20 1.26 -4.49
N LEU A 17 -2.47 0.49 -5.53
CA LEU A 17 -2.00 -0.88 -5.70
C LEU A 17 -1.58 -1.16 -7.13
N HIS A 18 -0.82 -2.24 -7.34
CA HIS A 18 -0.63 -2.79 -8.68
C HIS A 18 -1.96 -3.33 -9.22
N GLU A 19 -2.26 -3.10 -10.49
CA GLU A 19 -3.56 -3.44 -11.08
C GLU A 19 -3.92 -4.92 -10.82
N PHE A 20 -5.16 -5.16 -10.38
CA PHE A 20 -5.67 -6.48 -9.95
C PHE A 20 -4.79 -7.23 -8.95
N ALA A 21 -3.98 -6.50 -8.17
CA ALA A 21 -2.97 -7.06 -7.27
C ALA A 21 -1.89 -7.91 -7.97
N TYR A 22 -1.74 -7.79 -9.28
CA TYR A 22 -0.88 -8.66 -10.09
C TYR A 22 0.45 -7.99 -10.47
N GLY A 23 1.28 -7.72 -9.47
CA GLY A 23 2.63 -7.20 -9.66
C GLY A 23 3.26 -6.71 -8.35
N PHE A 24 4.58 -6.55 -8.36
CA PHE A 24 5.39 -6.29 -7.15
C PHE A 24 5.99 -4.89 -7.08
N SER A 25 5.52 -3.94 -7.90
CA SER A 25 6.04 -2.56 -7.92
C SER A 25 5.04 -1.47 -7.60
N SER A 26 3.73 -1.76 -7.65
CA SER A 26 2.67 -0.74 -7.56
C SER A 26 2.82 0.42 -8.56
N GLU A 27 3.50 0.18 -9.68
CA GLU A 27 3.31 0.92 -10.93
C GLU A 27 1.90 0.61 -11.46
N ASN A 28 1.13 1.65 -11.80
CA ASN A 28 -0.27 1.51 -12.19
C ASN A 28 -0.59 2.54 -13.30
N ASP A 29 -0.93 2.07 -14.49
CA ASP A 29 -1.13 2.94 -15.67
C ASP A 29 -2.37 3.84 -15.56
N TRP A 30 -3.35 3.47 -14.73
CA TRP A 30 -4.61 4.19 -14.61
C TRP A 30 -4.54 5.35 -13.61
N PHE A 31 -3.83 5.13 -12.50
CA PHE A 31 -3.77 6.08 -11.38
C PHE A 31 -2.37 6.70 -11.17
N GLY A 32 -1.39 6.22 -11.92
CA GLY A 32 0.02 6.57 -11.74
C GLY A 32 0.71 5.71 -10.67
N PRO A 33 2.04 5.79 -10.61
CA PRO A 33 2.84 4.98 -9.71
C PRO A 33 2.78 5.46 -8.27
N VAL A 34 2.74 4.51 -7.34
CA VAL A 34 3.08 4.79 -5.94
C VAL A 34 4.61 4.93 -5.85
N ARG A 35 5.10 5.90 -5.06
CA ARG A 35 6.54 6.12 -4.84
C ARG A 35 6.96 5.71 -3.43
N ASN A 36 8.18 5.21 -3.29
CA ASN A 36 8.76 4.88 -1.99
C ASN A 36 8.94 6.18 -1.16
N PRO A 37 8.43 6.23 0.09
CA PRO A 37 8.54 7.43 0.92
C PRO A 37 9.98 7.78 1.34
N LEU A 38 10.91 6.82 1.29
CA LEU A 38 12.33 7.04 1.59
C LEU A 38 13.10 7.60 0.39
N ASP A 39 12.68 7.27 -0.84
CA ASP A 39 13.25 7.78 -2.08
C ASP A 39 12.20 7.74 -3.20
N ALA A 40 11.75 8.92 -3.65
CA ALA A 40 10.68 9.04 -4.64
C ALA A 40 11.06 8.52 -6.05
N SER A 41 12.35 8.22 -6.30
CA SER A 41 12.81 7.59 -7.54
C SER A 41 12.60 6.06 -7.56
N LEU A 42 12.31 5.45 -6.40
CA LEU A 42 12.19 4.01 -6.24
C LEU A 42 10.72 3.56 -6.15
N SER A 43 10.53 2.28 -6.47
CA SER A 43 9.28 1.56 -6.22
C SER A 43 9.12 1.30 -4.72
N PRO A 44 7.91 1.43 -4.15
CA PRO A 44 7.61 1.02 -2.77
C PRO A 44 7.39 -0.48 -2.64
N GLY A 45 7.57 -1.26 -3.72
CA GLY A 45 7.13 -2.64 -3.79
C GLY A 45 5.63 -2.76 -4.10
N GLY A 46 5.10 -3.97 -4.06
CA GLY A 46 3.71 -4.21 -4.39
C GLY A 46 3.25 -5.65 -4.11
N SER A 47 1.98 -5.96 -4.31
CA SER A 47 0.98 -5.05 -4.88
C SER A 47 0.42 -4.01 -3.92
N SER A 48 0.60 -4.16 -2.59
CA SER A 48 0.10 -3.21 -1.57
C SER A 48 1.05 -2.02 -1.33
N GLY A 49 1.73 -1.52 -2.35
CA GLY A 49 2.73 -0.45 -2.24
C GLY A 49 2.18 0.84 -1.65
N GLY A 50 0.93 1.22 -1.97
CA GLY A 50 0.31 2.40 -1.38
C GLY A 50 0.06 2.25 0.13
N SER A 51 -0.24 1.03 0.60
CA SER A 51 -0.41 0.76 2.03
C SER A 51 0.92 0.87 2.78
N ALA A 52 2.00 0.31 2.21
CA ALA A 52 3.32 0.44 2.80
C ALA A 52 3.83 1.90 2.76
N ALA A 53 3.66 2.60 1.63
CA ALA A 53 4.07 3.99 1.50
C ALA A 53 3.33 4.92 2.47
N ALA A 54 2.03 4.71 2.70
CA ALA A 54 1.25 5.51 3.64
C ALA A 54 1.70 5.31 5.10
N VAL A 55 2.04 4.08 5.48
CA VAL A 55 2.56 3.77 6.83
C VAL A 55 4.01 4.24 6.98
N GLY A 56 4.89 3.87 6.04
CA GLY A 56 6.31 4.24 6.05
C GLY A 56 6.56 5.74 5.92
N GLY A 57 5.65 6.46 5.25
CA GLY A 57 5.65 7.92 5.18
C GLY A 57 4.94 8.64 6.34
N GLY A 58 4.42 7.90 7.33
CA GLY A 58 3.81 8.47 8.54
C GLY A 58 2.43 9.12 8.32
N GLN A 59 1.72 8.82 7.23
CA GLN A 59 0.39 9.37 6.95
C GLN A 59 -0.69 8.73 7.82
N VAL A 60 -0.57 7.42 8.08
CA VAL A 60 -1.47 6.64 8.93
C VAL A 60 -0.66 5.64 9.77
N PRO A 61 -1.10 5.30 10.99
CA PRO A 61 -0.38 4.33 11.83
C PRO A 61 -0.56 2.87 11.37
N VAL A 62 -1.58 2.58 10.56
CA VAL A 62 -1.88 1.24 10.05
C VAL A 62 -2.59 1.34 8.70
N ALA A 63 -2.31 0.38 7.81
CA ALA A 63 -3.01 0.21 6.54
C ALA A 63 -3.30 -1.27 6.30
N ILE A 64 -4.34 -1.55 5.50
CA ILE A 64 -4.72 -2.91 5.12
C ILE A 64 -4.23 -3.19 3.69
N GLY A 65 -3.76 -4.41 3.45
CA GLY A 65 -3.34 -4.91 2.14
C GLY A 65 -3.66 -6.39 1.99
N THR A 66 -3.41 -6.95 0.81
CA THR A 66 -3.56 -8.38 0.54
C THR A 66 -2.21 -9.00 0.23
N ASP A 67 -2.01 -10.26 0.60
CA ASP A 67 -0.76 -10.98 0.35
C ASP A 67 -1.06 -12.34 -0.29
N THR A 68 -0.99 -12.39 -1.62
CA THR A 68 -1.12 -13.65 -2.38
C THR A 68 0.25 -14.28 -2.62
N GLY A 69 1.24 -13.47 -3.02
CA GLY A 69 2.60 -13.91 -3.35
C GLY A 69 3.69 -13.09 -2.70
N GLY A 70 3.39 -12.33 -1.64
CA GLY A 70 4.29 -11.37 -1.02
C GLY A 70 3.76 -9.94 -1.01
N SER A 71 2.52 -9.71 -1.43
CA SER A 71 2.01 -8.36 -1.68
C SER A 71 1.83 -7.46 -0.46
N VAL A 72 2.00 -7.96 0.77
CA VAL A 72 2.19 -7.16 1.99
C VAL A 72 3.65 -7.17 2.41
N ARG A 73 4.31 -8.35 2.39
CA ARG A 73 5.68 -8.51 2.90
C ARG A 73 6.75 -7.84 2.04
N VAL A 74 6.62 -7.89 0.72
CA VAL A 74 7.54 -7.25 -0.23
C VAL A 74 7.56 -5.73 -0.01
N PRO A 75 6.43 -5.01 -0.09
CA PRO A 75 6.46 -3.57 0.12
C PRO A 75 6.75 -3.14 1.56
N ALA A 76 6.55 -4.01 2.56
CA ALA A 76 6.99 -3.72 3.93
C ALA A 76 8.51 -3.82 4.14
N ALA A 77 9.21 -4.53 3.25
CA ALA A 77 10.66 -4.74 3.33
C ALA A 77 11.47 -3.74 2.49
N LEU A 78 10.81 -3.02 1.58
CA LEU A 78 11.39 -2.01 0.68
C LEU A 78 11.09 -0.60 1.20
#